data_AF-A0A7U3UT01-F1
#
_entry.id   AF-A0A7U3UT01-F1
#
_cell.length_a   1.000
_cell.length_b   1.000
_cell.length_c   1.000
_cell.angle_alpha   90.00
_cell.angle_beta   90.00
_cell.angle_gamma   90.00
#
_symmetry.space_group_name_H-M   'P 1'
#
loop_
_entity.id
_entity.type
_entity.pdbx_description
1 polymer ?
#
loop_
_entity_poly.entity_id
_entity_poly.type
_entity_poly.pdbx_seq_one_letter_code
_entity_poly.pdbx_strand_id
1 'polypeptide(L)'
;MAAGPAHAASSVYEAEDATVFHGTVDTDHLGFTGTGFVNTANEAGAYVEFTVDAPAAGDATLALRYSNGTAAGRQADVGVNGTVVSAPAFAPTTDWDTWAVSRIPVTLRAGANAIRVAATTAGGLPDLDSLTVADTLGTQWADALVDSTMHRYTPATVGGWSYPVALYMMGQYQLAQHTADPARRAALIAYVRAWADRFVDSSGHISNSFTSLDSMMPGQVMIALYRETGLTKYGLAAKQIHDRLLPAAGYPTTSDGGFWHATGADRAEQLWSDGTFMADPFMAQYGRYVGDSAQSFDIATKQLVVYASHLQQANGLMKHAYDASKAASWADPATGLAPEYWCRAVGWYGVAATEILDLIPADQPRRAQLVTIVQNLVRGMAAYQDPASGRWFQVVDKGGSADNWTETSCSAMFTQTIDTAIKRGYVDSATYQPVVDAGRRGELARISLHADGLTYLTNISEGTNVGDYAYYVARPQATNDFHGLGAFLYFSEEEADD
;
A
#
# COMPACT_ATOMS: atom_id res chain seq x y z
N MET A 1 -0.53 17.84 -29.52
CA MET A 1 -1.40 17.78 -28.32
C MET A 1 -2.06 16.42 -28.34
N ALA A 2 -1.62 15.50 -27.49
CA ALA A 2 -2.28 14.21 -27.30
C ALA A 2 -2.99 14.29 -25.95
N ALA A 3 -4.28 13.95 -25.95
CA ALA A 3 -5.12 13.94 -24.76
C ALA A 3 -4.57 12.96 -23.72
N GLY A 4 -4.52 13.37 -22.45
CA GLY A 4 -4.23 12.47 -21.33
C GLY A 4 -5.34 11.44 -21.14
N PRO A 5 -5.09 10.36 -20.41
CA PRO A 5 -6.14 9.39 -20.10
C PRO A 5 -7.23 10.08 -19.28
N ALA A 6 -8.46 9.97 -19.75
CA ALA A 6 -9.65 10.30 -18.97
C ALA A 6 -9.99 9.09 -18.10
N HIS A 7 -9.91 9.26 -16.78
CA HIS A 7 -10.26 8.26 -15.77
C HIS A 7 -11.78 8.02 -15.79
N ALA A 8 -12.23 6.77 -15.76
CA ALA A 8 -13.65 6.45 -15.64
C ALA A 8 -13.97 6.02 -14.20
N ALA A 9 -14.94 6.71 -13.61
CA ALA A 9 -15.59 6.31 -12.36
C ALA A 9 -16.10 4.85 -12.46
N SER A 10 -16.12 4.13 -11.33
CA SER A 10 -16.72 2.79 -11.27
C SER A 10 -18.13 2.81 -11.86
N SER A 11 -18.34 2.06 -12.93
CA SER A 11 -19.62 2.05 -13.64
C SER A 11 -20.46 0.87 -13.17
N VAL A 12 -21.65 1.17 -12.68
CA VAL A 12 -22.68 0.17 -12.34
C VAL A 12 -23.57 -0.02 -13.56
N TYR A 13 -23.78 -1.27 -13.94
CA TYR A 13 -24.65 -1.71 -15.02
C TYR A 13 -25.77 -2.55 -14.41
N GLU A 14 -26.99 -2.02 -14.37
CA GLU A 14 -28.15 -2.72 -13.83
C GLU A 14 -28.53 -3.90 -14.73
N ALA A 15 -28.87 -5.05 -14.15
CA ALA A 15 -29.14 -6.27 -14.91
C ALA A 15 -30.42 -6.16 -15.73
N GLU A 16 -31.41 -5.41 -15.25
CA GLU A 16 -32.67 -5.16 -15.96
C GLU A 16 -32.50 -4.32 -17.24
N ASP A 17 -31.39 -3.59 -17.36
CA ASP A 17 -31.03 -2.84 -18.57
C ASP A 17 -30.19 -3.68 -19.55
N ALA A 18 -29.79 -4.89 -19.15
CA ALA A 18 -28.97 -5.79 -19.95
C ALA A 18 -29.80 -6.60 -20.97
N THR A 19 -29.11 -7.27 -21.89
CA THR A 19 -29.79 -8.22 -22.78
C THR A 19 -30.10 -9.52 -22.03
N VAL A 20 -31.38 -9.80 -21.82
CA VAL A 20 -31.84 -11.02 -21.15
C VAL A 20 -32.34 -12.06 -22.17
N PHE A 21 -31.86 -13.28 -22.05
CA PHE A 21 -32.35 -14.42 -22.82
C PHE A 21 -32.93 -15.48 -21.89
N HIS A 22 -34.23 -15.73 -22.05
CA HIS A 22 -35.02 -16.64 -21.22
C HIS A 22 -34.98 -16.27 -19.73
N GLY A 23 -35.49 -15.08 -19.41
CA GLY A 23 -35.66 -14.58 -18.06
C GLY A 23 -36.65 -13.40 -18.02
N THR A 24 -36.97 -12.94 -16.82
CA THR A 24 -37.81 -11.76 -16.57
C THR A 24 -37.09 -10.78 -15.67
N VAL A 25 -37.53 -9.50 -15.75
CA VAL A 25 -37.18 -8.50 -14.75
C VAL A 25 -38.25 -8.53 -13.68
N ASP A 26 -37.86 -8.89 -12.47
CA ASP A 26 -38.75 -9.06 -11.33
C ASP A 26 -38.42 -8.02 -10.24
N THR A 27 -39.33 -7.86 -9.26
CA THR A 27 -39.21 -6.88 -8.17
C THR A 27 -39.78 -7.42 -6.84
N ASP A 28 -39.96 -8.73 -6.73
CA ASP A 28 -40.63 -9.39 -5.60
C ASP A 28 -39.66 -9.84 -4.49
N HIS A 29 -38.37 -9.57 -4.65
CA HIS A 29 -37.34 -9.65 -3.60
C HIS A 29 -36.86 -8.26 -3.21
N LEU A 30 -36.52 -8.05 -1.94
CA LEU A 30 -36.09 -6.76 -1.42
C LEU A 30 -34.59 -6.56 -1.61
N GLY A 31 -34.16 -5.30 -1.66
CA GLY A 31 -32.74 -4.93 -1.59
C GLY A 31 -31.98 -4.96 -2.93
N PHE A 32 -32.65 -5.08 -4.07
CA PHE A 32 -32.05 -4.83 -5.39
C PHE A 32 -31.74 -3.34 -5.63
N THR A 33 -30.86 -3.03 -6.57
CA THR A 33 -30.55 -1.70 -7.10
C THR A 33 -31.34 -1.40 -8.37
N GLY A 34 -31.35 -0.15 -8.83
CA GLY A 34 -32.14 0.20 -10.00
C GLY A 34 -33.66 0.07 -9.82
N THR A 35 -34.30 -0.53 -10.80
CA THR A 35 -35.75 -0.72 -10.92
C THR A 35 -36.20 -2.17 -10.80
N GLY A 36 -35.28 -3.14 -10.81
CA GLY A 36 -35.57 -4.55 -10.61
C GLY A 36 -34.31 -5.41 -10.57
N PHE A 37 -34.48 -6.70 -10.75
CA PHE A 37 -33.39 -7.66 -10.96
C PHE A 37 -33.80 -8.69 -12.00
N VAL A 38 -32.85 -9.40 -12.60
CA VAL A 38 -33.12 -10.43 -13.60
C VAL A 38 -33.20 -11.81 -12.96
N ASN A 39 -34.37 -12.42 -13.09
CA ASN A 39 -34.65 -13.81 -12.76
C ASN A 39 -34.65 -14.65 -14.05
N THR A 40 -33.66 -15.51 -14.24
CA THR A 40 -33.62 -16.38 -15.42
C THR A 40 -34.48 -17.63 -15.24
N ALA A 41 -34.98 -18.18 -16.35
CA ALA A 41 -35.59 -19.49 -16.35
C ALA A 41 -34.63 -20.55 -15.80
N ASN A 42 -35.16 -21.53 -15.07
CA ASN A 42 -34.39 -22.65 -14.53
C ASN A 42 -34.03 -23.65 -15.65
N GLU A 43 -33.08 -23.28 -16.48
CA GLU A 43 -32.58 -24.08 -17.59
C GLU A 43 -31.12 -23.76 -17.92
N ALA A 44 -30.42 -24.71 -18.54
CA ALA A 44 -29.10 -24.46 -19.08
C ALA A 44 -29.22 -23.63 -20.38
N GLY A 45 -28.39 -22.61 -20.52
CA GLY A 45 -28.36 -21.73 -21.69
C GLY A 45 -29.11 -20.40 -21.51
N ALA A 46 -29.91 -20.22 -20.45
CA ALA A 46 -30.43 -18.90 -20.08
C ALA A 46 -29.27 -17.95 -19.71
N TYR A 47 -29.35 -16.69 -20.10
CA TYR A 47 -28.24 -15.74 -19.89
C TYR A 47 -28.68 -14.30 -19.69
N VAL A 48 -27.78 -13.53 -19.07
CA VAL A 48 -27.79 -12.06 -19.00
C VAL A 48 -26.50 -11.55 -19.62
N GLU A 49 -26.60 -10.63 -20.58
CA GLU A 49 -25.45 -10.05 -21.29
C GLU A 49 -25.43 -8.53 -21.14
N PHE A 50 -24.45 -8.05 -20.36
CA PHE A 50 -24.18 -6.65 -20.13
C PHE A 50 -23.32 -6.09 -21.27
N THR A 51 -23.55 -4.82 -21.63
CA THR A 51 -22.63 -4.06 -22.49
C THR A 51 -21.86 -3.09 -21.63
N VAL A 52 -20.59 -3.42 -21.36
CA VAL A 52 -19.68 -2.62 -20.52
C VAL A 52 -18.81 -1.75 -21.42
N ASP A 53 -18.81 -0.44 -21.22
CA ASP A 53 -17.88 0.46 -21.89
C ASP A 53 -16.64 0.68 -21.01
N ALA A 54 -15.47 0.30 -21.52
CA ALA A 54 -14.19 0.49 -20.82
C ALA A 54 -13.42 1.66 -21.48
N PRO A 55 -12.97 2.68 -20.73
CA PRO A 55 -12.29 3.85 -21.31
C PRO A 55 -10.96 3.48 -21.99
N ALA A 56 -10.33 2.39 -21.53
CA ALA A 56 -9.08 1.86 -22.04
C ALA A 56 -9.10 0.31 -22.05
N ALA A 57 -8.19 -0.30 -22.79
CA ALA A 57 -7.97 -1.74 -22.71
C ALA A 57 -7.13 -2.05 -21.47
N GLY A 58 -7.48 -3.09 -20.70
CA GLY A 58 -6.79 -3.40 -19.46
C GLY A 58 -7.47 -4.51 -18.67
N ASP A 59 -6.82 -4.92 -17.58
CA ASP A 59 -7.39 -5.84 -16.61
C ASP A 59 -8.42 -5.10 -15.73
N ALA A 60 -9.54 -5.75 -15.47
CA ALA A 60 -10.64 -5.25 -14.66
C ALA A 60 -11.20 -6.36 -13.78
N THR A 61 -12.01 -6.01 -12.79
CA THR A 61 -12.79 -6.98 -12.01
C THR A 61 -14.28 -6.73 -12.21
N LEU A 62 -15.00 -7.75 -12.66
CA LEU A 62 -16.45 -7.79 -12.69
C LEU A 62 -16.95 -8.15 -11.29
N ALA A 63 -17.74 -7.28 -10.67
CA ALA A 63 -18.43 -7.55 -9.42
C ALA A 63 -19.91 -7.76 -9.71
N LEU A 64 -20.31 -9.02 -9.85
CA LEU A 64 -21.69 -9.43 -10.10
C LEU A 64 -22.43 -9.54 -8.78
N ARG A 65 -23.40 -8.64 -8.56
CA ARG A 65 -24.32 -8.70 -7.42
C ARG A 65 -25.45 -9.67 -7.73
N TYR A 66 -25.69 -10.61 -6.83
CA TYR A 66 -26.61 -11.72 -7.08
C TYR A 66 -27.30 -12.20 -5.80
N SER A 67 -28.43 -12.89 -5.96
CA SER A 67 -29.14 -13.59 -4.89
C SER A 67 -29.40 -15.04 -5.26
N ASN A 68 -29.17 -15.97 -4.33
CA ASN A 68 -29.39 -17.40 -4.52
C ASN A 68 -30.01 -18.00 -3.26
N GLY A 69 -31.32 -17.83 -3.08
CA GLY A 69 -32.05 -18.38 -1.93
C GLY A 69 -32.24 -19.91 -1.94
N THR A 70 -31.48 -20.65 -2.77
CA THR A 70 -31.49 -22.13 -2.77
C THR A 70 -30.38 -22.70 -1.88
N ALA A 71 -30.42 -24.01 -1.60
CA ALA A 71 -29.39 -24.67 -0.79
C ALA A 71 -28.13 -25.07 -1.59
N ALA A 72 -28.11 -24.89 -2.91
CA ALA A 72 -27.01 -25.32 -3.78
C ALA A 72 -26.45 -24.13 -4.58
N GLY A 73 -25.16 -24.21 -4.94
CA GLY A 73 -24.57 -23.22 -5.82
C GLY A 73 -25.18 -23.29 -7.23
N ARG A 74 -25.40 -22.14 -7.87
CA ARG A 74 -25.84 -22.07 -9.27
C ARG A 74 -24.64 -21.88 -10.18
N GLN A 75 -24.33 -22.89 -10.98
CA GLN A 75 -23.16 -22.89 -11.87
C GLN A 75 -23.42 -22.09 -13.14
N ALA A 76 -22.46 -21.24 -13.52
CA ALA A 76 -22.51 -20.43 -14.72
C ALA A 76 -21.17 -20.39 -15.46
N ASP A 77 -21.21 -20.05 -16.74
CA ASP A 77 -20.07 -19.55 -17.50
C ASP A 77 -20.16 -18.03 -17.59
N VAL A 78 -19.03 -17.35 -17.38
CA VAL A 78 -18.88 -15.90 -17.60
C VAL A 78 -17.94 -15.68 -18.76
N GLY A 79 -18.44 -15.02 -19.81
CA GLY A 79 -17.71 -14.74 -21.04
C GLY A 79 -17.54 -13.26 -21.31
N VAL A 80 -16.42 -12.92 -21.93
CA VAL A 80 -16.07 -11.58 -22.41
C VAL A 80 -15.91 -11.64 -23.91
N ASN A 81 -16.67 -10.81 -24.63
CA ASN A 81 -16.63 -10.72 -26.10
C ASN A 81 -16.75 -12.08 -26.79
N GLY A 82 -17.61 -12.96 -26.27
CA GLY A 82 -17.89 -14.29 -26.81
C GLY A 82 -16.91 -15.40 -26.36
N THR A 83 -15.92 -15.10 -25.54
CA THR A 83 -14.99 -16.09 -24.98
C THR A 83 -15.27 -16.31 -23.50
N VAL A 84 -15.50 -17.56 -23.07
CA VAL A 84 -15.64 -17.90 -21.64
C VAL A 84 -14.31 -17.68 -20.93
N VAL A 85 -14.31 -16.86 -19.88
CA VAL A 85 -13.12 -16.50 -19.09
C VAL A 85 -13.17 -17.04 -17.66
N SER A 86 -14.36 -17.38 -17.15
CA SER A 86 -14.54 -17.97 -15.83
C SER A 86 -15.79 -18.84 -15.79
N ALA A 87 -15.84 -19.79 -14.84
CA ALA A 87 -16.98 -20.68 -14.63
C ALA A 87 -17.37 -20.75 -13.14
N PRO A 88 -17.87 -19.65 -12.54
CA PRO A 88 -18.18 -19.60 -11.12
C PRO A 88 -19.39 -20.45 -10.73
N ALA A 89 -19.37 -20.94 -9.49
CA ALA A 89 -20.55 -21.43 -8.80
C ALA A 89 -21.05 -20.33 -7.84
N PHE A 90 -22.20 -19.72 -8.14
CA PHE A 90 -22.80 -18.70 -7.28
C PHE A 90 -23.37 -19.35 -6.01
N ALA A 91 -22.67 -19.18 -4.88
CA ALA A 91 -23.01 -19.83 -3.62
C ALA A 91 -24.37 -19.39 -3.07
N PRO A 92 -25.07 -20.23 -2.29
CA PRO A 92 -26.29 -19.86 -1.56
C PRO A 92 -26.15 -18.55 -0.77
N THR A 93 -27.18 -17.71 -0.85
CA THR A 93 -27.41 -16.59 0.07
C THR A 93 -28.33 -17.03 1.21
N THR A 94 -28.50 -16.19 2.24
CA THR A 94 -29.39 -16.49 3.38
C THR A 94 -30.82 -16.77 2.91
N ASP A 95 -31.31 -15.95 1.99
CA ASP A 95 -32.62 -15.99 1.35
C ASP A 95 -32.54 -15.18 0.04
N TRP A 96 -33.67 -15.06 -0.67
CA TRP A 96 -33.74 -14.31 -1.91
C TRP A 96 -33.69 -12.78 -1.72
N ASP A 97 -33.98 -12.27 -0.52
CA ASP A 97 -33.88 -10.85 -0.16
C ASP A 97 -32.44 -10.44 0.23
N THR A 98 -31.53 -11.40 0.31
CA THR A 98 -30.14 -11.21 0.70
C THR A 98 -29.22 -11.33 -0.51
N TRP A 99 -28.46 -10.27 -0.78
CA TRP A 99 -27.59 -10.19 -1.94
C TRP A 99 -26.11 -10.38 -1.58
N ALA A 100 -25.39 -11.10 -2.41
CA ALA A 100 -23.95 -11.32 -2.35
C ALA A 100 -23.27 -10.77 -3.61
N VAL A 101 -21.94 -10.74 -3.61
CA VAL A 101 -21.14 -10.30 -4.76
C VAL A 101 -20.15 -11.38 -5.15
N SER A 102 -20.19 -11.79 -6.42
CA SER A 102 -19.19 -12.66 -7.03
C SER A 102 -18.20 -11.81 -7.84
N ARG A 103 -16.89 -12.01 -7.60
CA ARG A 103 -15.83 -11.20 -8.20
C ARG A 103 -15.05 -12.01 -9.21
N ILE A 104 -14.96 -11.51 -10.45
CA ILE A 104 -14.39 -12.23 -11.59
C ILE A 104 -13.37 -11.34 -12.28
N PRO A 105 -12.06 -11.67 -12.24
CA PRO A 105 -11.05 -10.93 -12.97
C PRO A 105 -11.21 -11.18 -14.48
N VAL A 106 -11.10 -10.12 -15.27
CA VAL A 106 -11.22 -10.14 -16.73
C VAL A 106 -10.24 -9.18 -17.39
N THR A 107 -9.97 -9.37 -18.67
CA THR A 107 -9.29 -8.36 -19.49
C THR A 107 -10.30 -7.78 -20.48
N LEU A 108 -10.48 -6.47 -20.45
CA LEU A 108 -11.38 -5.71 -21.32
C LEU A 108 -10.61 -5.02 -22.45
N ARG A 109 -11.25 -4.84 -23.60
CA ARG A 109 -10.74 -3.94 -24.65
C ARG A 109 -11.27 -2.52 -24.42
N ALA A 110 -10.57 -1.51 -24.94
CA ALA A 110 -11.12 -0.16 -24.96
C ALA A 110 -12.44 -0.11 -25.75
N GLY A 111 -13.41 0.65 -25.26
CA GLY A 111 -14.78 0.73 -25.74
C GLY A 111 -15.66 -0.41 -25.23
N ALA A 112 -16.70 -0.72 -26.01
CA ALA A 112 -17.72 -1.69 -25.61
C ALA A 112 -17.21 -3.15 -25.55
N ASN A 113 -17.54 -3.82 -24.44
CA ASN A 113 -17.30 -5.21 -24.14
C ASN A 113 -18.63 -5.91 -23.83
N ALA A 114 -18.87 -7.06 -24.46
CA ALA A 114 -20.03 -7.90 -24.13
C ALA A 114 -19.65 -8.85 -22.98
N ILE A 115 -20.33 -8.72 -21.84
CA ILE A 115 -20.12 -9.54 -20.65
C ILE A 115 -21.32 -10.44 -20.46
N ARG A 116 -21.19 -11.73 -20.75
CA ARG A 116 -22.29 -12.71 -20.69
C ARG A 116 -22.14 -13.61 -19.48
N VAL A 117 -23.18 -13.72 -18.66
CA VAL A 117 -23.32 -14.72 -17.61
C VAL A 117 -24.37 -15.73 -18.08
N ALA A 118 -23.99 -16.99 -18.26
CA ALA A 118 -24.86 -18.03 -18.83
C ALA A 118 -24.96 -19.25 -17.91
N ALA A 119 -26.18 -19.71 -17.65
CA ALA A 119 -26.41 -20.91 -16.84
C ALA A 119 -25.90 -22.15 -17.57
N THR A 120 -25.14 -23.01 -16.88
CA THR A 120 -24.64 -24.27 -17.46
C THR A 120 -25.36 -25.50 -16.92
N THR A 121 -26.31 -25.30 -16.00
CA THR A 121 -27.10 -26.37 -15.39
C THR A 121 -28.59 -26.07 -15.51
N ALA A 122 -29.42 -27.11 -15.37
CA ALA A 122 -30.88 -26.98 -15.34
C ALA A 122 -31.40 -26.15 -14.14
N GLY A 123 -30.51 -25.74 -13.23
CA GLY A 123 -30.85 -24.86 -12.13
C GLY A 123 -31.08 -23.42 -12.56
N GLY A 124 -30.60 -22.95 -13.72
CA GLY A 124 -30.62 -21.53 -14.09
C GLY A 124 -29.54 -20.69 -13.38
N LEU A 125 -29.53 -19.38 -13.60
CA LEU A 125 -28.68 -18.43 -12.88
C LEU A 125 -29.27 -18.07 -11.51
N PRO A 126 -28.46 -17.58 -10.55
CA PRO A 126 -29.04 -16.79 -9.46
C PRO A 126 -29.80 -15.58 -10.00
N ASP A 127 -30.58 -14.93 -9.15
CA ASP A 127 -31.11 -13.61 -9.47
C ASP A 127 -29.93 -12.65 -9.61
N LEU A 128 -29.81 -12.01 -10.77
CA LEU A 128 -28.75 -11.06 -11.07
C LEU A 128 -29.29 -9.65 -10.96
N ASP A 129 -28.64 -8.83 -10.14
CA ASP A 129 -29.08 -7.47 -9.84
C ASP A 129 -28.28 -6.44 -10.60
N SER A 130 -26.96 -6.44 -10.42
CA SER A 130 -26.10 -5.46 -11.07
C SER A 130 -24.71 -6.01 -11.32
N LEU A 131 -24.03 -5.42 -12.30
CA LEU A 131 -22.62 -5.61 -12.58
C LEU A 131 -21.90 -4.31 -12.31
N THR A 132 -20.98 -4.29 -11.34
CA THR A 132 -20.03 -3.19 -11.24
C THR A 132 -18.74 -3.57 -11.94
N VAL A 133 -18.26 -2.69 -12.80
CA VAL A 133 -16.91 -2.77 -13.37
C VAL A 133 -16.04 -1.78 -12.63
N ALA A 134 -15.11 -2.33 -11.86
CA ALA A 134 -14.18 -1.57 -11.07
C ALA A 134 -12.80 -1.70 -11.73
N ASP A 135 -12.21 -0.56 -12.13
CA ASP A 135 -10.82 -0.46 -12.55
C ASP A 135 -9.90 -0.55 -11.31
N THR A 136 -10.04 -1.59 -10.50
CA THR A 136 -9.42 -1.61 -9.17
C THR A 136 -9.26 -3.04 -8.70
N LEU A 137 -8.15 -3.66 -9.11
CA LEU A 137 -7.55 -4.69 -8.27
C LEU A 137 -7.16 -4.05 -6.93
N GLY A 138 -6.55 -2.87 -6.96
CA GLY A 138 -6.20 -2.17 -5.74
C GLY A 138 -7.27 -1.17 -5.28
N THR A 139 -8.37 -1.56 -4.65
CA THR A 139 -9.19 -0.76 -3.68
C THR A 139 -9.91 -1.77 -2.79
N GLN A 140 -10.31 -2.86 -3.43
CA GLN A 140 -10.82 -4.06 -2.78
C GLN A 140 -9.72 -4.79 -1.99
N TRP A 141 -8.46 -4.75 -2.44
CA TRP A 141 -7.38 -5.41 -1.71
C TRP A 141 -7.02 -4.69 -0.42
N ALA A 142 -6.95 -3.36 -0.36
CA ALA A 142 -6.77 -2.69 0.93
C ALA A 142 -7.93 -2.96 1.89
N ASP A 143 -9.18 -2.87 1.43
CA ASP A 143 -10.34 -3.19 2.27
C ASP A 143 -10.30 -4.63 2.78
N ALA A 144 -10.08 -5.59 1.89
CA ALA A 144 -10.01 -7.00 2.27
C ALA A 144 -8.80 -7.29 3.17
N LEU A 145 -7.66 -6.62 2.98
CA LEU A 145 -6.48 -6.71 3.84
C LEU A 145 -6.77 -6.17 5.23
N VAL A 146 -7.40 -5.00 5.33
CA VAL A 146 -7.78 -4.40 6.60
C VAL A 146 -8.83 -5.25 7.31
N ASP A 147 -9.85 -5.73 6.61
CA ASP A 147 -10.87 -6.62 7.18
C ASP A 147 -10.25 -7.90 7.72
N SER A 148 -9.36 -8.51 6.95
CA SER A 148 -8.68 -9.73 7.36
C SER A 148 -7.76 -9.51 8.54
N THR A 149 -7.13 -8.33 8.62
CA THR A 149 -6.25 -7.98 9.74
C THR A 149 -7.05 -7.64 10.99
N MET A 150 -8.16 -6.91 10.87
CA MET A 150 -9.09 -6.62 11.97
C MET A 150 -9.83 -7.88 12.46
N HIS A 151 -10.03 -8.87 11.58
CA HIS A 151 -10.52 -10.20 11.96
C HIS A 151 -9.48 -10.95 12.81
N ARG A 152 -8.20 -10.91 12.43
CA ARG A 152 -7.11 -11.58 13.16
C ARG A 152 -6.72 -10.88 14.46
N TYR A 153 -6.84 -9.56 14.51
CA TYR A 153 -6.31 -8.75 15.59
C TYR A 153 -7.27 -7.65 16.03
N THR A 154 -7.44 -7.53 17.35
CA THR A 154 -8.06 -6.36 17.96
C THR A 154 -7.03 -5.25 18.15
N PRO A 155 -7.45 -3.99 18.41
CA PRO A 155 -6.51 -2.93 18.75
C PRO A 155 -5.60 -3.25 19.95
N ALA A 156 -6.01 -4.17 20.84
CA ALA A 156 -5.21 -4.62 21.98
C ALA A 156 -4.20 -5.74 21.63
N THR A 157 -4.44 -6.52 20.58
CA THR A 157 -3.66 -7.71 20.23
C THR A 157 -2.83 -7.56 18.96
N VAL A 158 -3.02 -6.49 18.18
CA VAL A 158 -2.31 -6.23 16.91
C VAL A 158 -0.80 -5.94 17.09
N GLY A 159 -0.37 -5.60 18.29
CA GLY A 159 1.04 -5.36 18.61
C GLY A 159 1.28 -4.17 19.55
N GLY A 160 2.55 -3.82 19.78
CA GLY A 160 2.98 -2.74 20.66
C GLY A 160 3.33 -1.43 19.94
N TRP A 161 3.94 -0.50 20.68
CA TRP A 161 4.57 0.70 20.12
C TRP A 161 5.77 0.28 19.26
N SER A 162 5.53 0.14 17.96
CA SER A 162 6.53 -0.32 16.99
C SER A 162 6.20 0.25 15.62
N TYR A 163 7.23 0.54 14.82
CA TYR A 163 7.04 1.13 13.50
C TYR A 163 6.24 0.24 12.52
N PRO A 164 6.33 -1.11 12.52
CA PRO A 164 5.58 -1.89 11.52
C PRO A 164 4.08 -1.83 11.79
N VAL A 165 3.69 -1.87 13.07
CA VAL A 165 2.28 -1.73 13.47
C VAL A 165 1.80 -0.30 13.20
N ALA A 166 2.61 0.72 13.51
CA ALA A 166 2.27 2.10 13.23
C ALA A 166 2.14 2.40 11.73
N LEU A 167 3.01 1.84 10.90
CA LEU A 167 2.90 1.90 9.44
C LEU A 167 1.57 1.30 8.95
N TYR A 168 1.19 0.13 9.48
CA TYR A 168 -0.12 -0.43 9.20
C TYR A 168 -1.27 0.49 9.66
N MET A 169 -1.16 1.13 10.82
CA MET A 169 -2.16 2.12 11.25
C MET A 169 -2.23 3.33 10.31
N MET A 170 -1.11 3.77 9.76
CA MET A 170 -1.07 4.85 8.78
C MET A 170 -1.74 4.44 7.47
N GLY A 171 -1.48 3.22 6.96
CA GLY A 171 -2.17 2.66 5.80
C GLY A 171 -3.68 2.52 6.03
N GLN A 172 -4.09 2.00 7.17
CA GLN A 172 -5.51 1.91 7.53
C GLN A 172 -6.17 3.30 7.69
N TYR A 173 -5.43 4.28 8.22
CA TYR A 173 -5.91 5.67 8.29
C TYR A 173 -6.08 6.29 6.89
N GLN A 174 -5.14 6.04 5.97
CA GLN A 174 -5.27 6.48 4.57
C GLN A 174 -6.49 5.84 3.90
N LEU A 175 -6.68 4.52 4.02
CA LEU A 175 -7.88 3.86 3.51
C LEU A 175 -9.15 4.54 4.04
N ALA A 176 -9.18 4.91 5.33
CA ALA A 176 -10.31 5.62 5.91
C ALA A 176 -10.54 7.01 5.28
N GLN A 177 -9.50 7.71 4.83
CA GLN A 177 -9.67 8.99 4.14
C GLN A 177 -10.25 8.83 2.73
N HIS A 178 -10.04 7.68 2.09
CA HIS A 178 -10.57 7.37 0.75
C HIS A 178 -11.89 6.58 0.79
N THR A 179 -12.34 6.15 1.97
CA THR A 179 -13.59 5.41 2.15
C THR A 179 -14.79 6.36 2.07
N ALA A 180 -15.68 6.12 1.09
CA ALA A 180 -16.92 6.88 0.92
C ALA A 180 -18.01 6.54 1.97
N ASP A 181 -18.08 5.29 2.45
CA ASP A 181 -19.03 4.88 3.49
C ASP A 181 -18.66 5.49 4.87
N PRO A 182 -19.50 6.39 5.44
CA PRO A 182 -19.20 7.03 6.71
C PRO A 182 -19.10 6.07 7.90
N ALA A 183 -19.87 4.98 7.91
CA ALA A 183 -19.86 4.00 8.99
C ALA A 183 -18.56 3.20 8.96
N ARG A 184 -18.15 2.75 7.77
CA ARG A 184 -16.86 2.11 7.54
C ARG A 184 -15.70 3.02 7.92
N ARG A 185 -15.67 4.25 7.40
CA ARG A 185 -14.64 5.25 7.74
C ARG A 185 -14.51 5.44 9.25
N ALA A 186 -15.63 5.58 9.95
CA ALA A 186 -15.65 5.74 11.41
C ALA A 186 -15.07 4.50 12.13
N ALA A 187 -15.39 3.29 11.67
CA ALA A 187 -14.85 2.04 12.25
C ALA A 187 -13.32 1.93 12.07
N LEU A 188 -12.81 2.28 10.88
CA LEU A 188 -11.39 2.27 10.59
C LEU A 188 -10.61 3.23 11.48
N ILE A 189 -11.09 4.47 11.62
CA ILE A 189 -10.48 5.50 12.49
C ILE A 189 -10.57 5.08 13.96
N ALA A 190 -11.70 4.51 14.39
CA ALA A 190 -11.88 4.04 15.76
C ALA A 190 -10.85 2.97 16.15
N TYR A 191 -10.51 2.07 15.23
CA TYR A 191 -9.47 1.05 15.46
C TYR A 191 -8.08 1.68 15.64
N VAL A 192 -7.68 2.60 14.74
CA VAL A 192 -6.40 3.33 14.82
C VAL A 192 -6.32 4.12 16.14
N ARG A 193 -7.40 4.81 16.50
CA ARG A 193 -7.50 5.57 17.75
C ARG A 193 -7.40 4.66 18.98
N ALA A 194 -8.09 3.53 18.99
CA ALA A 194 -8.06 2.57 20.10
C ALA A 194 -6.67 1.99 20.30
N TRP A 195 -5.90 1.77 19.22
CA TRP A 195 -4.50 1.39 19.31
C TRP A 195 -3.65 2.52 19.93
N ALA A 196 -3.79 3.76 19.45
CA ALA A 196 -3.03 4.91 19.95
C ALA A 196 -3.31 5.22 21.44
N ASP A 197 -4.57 5.09 21.86
CA ASP A 197 -5.01 5.37 23.24
C ASP A 197 -4.46 4.37 24.27
N ARG A 198 -3.83 3.27 23.83
CA ARG A 198 -3.05 2.38 24.70
C ARG A 198 -1.72 2.99 25.16
N PHE A 199 -1.18 3.94 24.39
CA PHE A 199 0.15 4.51 24.59
C PHE A 199 0.13 5.99 24.98
N VAL A 200 -0.99 6.68 24.72
CA VAL A 200 -1.18 8.10 25.01
C VAL A 200 -2.28 8.29 26.04
N ASP A 201 -1.91 8.79 27.22
CA ASP A 201 -2.89 9.09 28.26
C ASP A 201 -3.67 10.40 27.99
N SER A 202 -4.60 10.73 28.89
CA SER A 202 -5.44 11.93 28.74
C SER A 202 -4.66 13.25 28.82
N SER A 203 -3.45 13.25 29.39
CA SER A 203 -2.54 14.41 29.42
C SER A 203 -1.69 14.53 28.15
N GLY A 204 -1.73 13.52 27.28
CA GLY A 204 -0.89 13.42 26.10
C GLY A 204 0.48 12.78 26.38
N HIS A 205 0.72 12.26 27.58
CA HIS A 205 1.99 11.62 27.92
C HIS A 205 2.14 10.25 27.24
N ILE A 206 3.34 9.97 26.73
CA ILE A 206 3.76 8.65 26.23
C ILE A 206 4.82 8.09 27.18
N SER A 207 4.61 6.85 27.66
CA SER A 207 5.55 6.17 28.56
C SER A 207 6.66 5.40 27.82
N ASN A 208 6.51 5.16 26.52
CA ASN A 208 7.54 4.55 25.68
C ASN A 208 8.78 5.43 25.56
N SER A 209 9.94 4.79 25.49
CA SER A 209 11.23 5.47 25.33
C SER A 209 11.55 5.76 23.87
N PHE A 210 12.11 6.94 23.62
CA PHE A 210 12.50 7.42 22.30
C PHE A 210 14.02 7.30 22.08
N THR A 211 14.50 6.05 22.06
CA THR A 211 15.92 5.68 22.01
C THR A 211 16.39 5.15 20.65
N SER A 212 15.47 4.95 19.70
CA SER A 212 15.76 4.61 18.31
C SER A 212 14.87 5.40 17.37
N LEU A 213 15.30 5.60 16.13
CA LEU A 213 14.46 6.26 15.12
C LEU A 213 13.18 5.44 14.88
N ASP A 214 13.24 4.11 14.91
CA ASP A 214 12.08 3.21 14.87
C ASP A 214 10.99 3.55 15.89
N SER A 215 11.39 3.97 17.11
CA SER A 215 10.45 4.34 18.16
C SER A 215 9.78 5.71 17.92
N MET A 216 10.23 6.48 16.92
CA MET A 216 9.67 7.78 16.56
C MET A 216 8.55 7.67 15.52
N MET A 217 8.60 6.66 14.64
CA MET A 217 7.64 6.49 13.53
C MET A 217 6.17 6.51 13.98
N PRO A 218 5.77 5.87 15.11
CA PRO A 218 4.41 5.98 15.63
C PRO A 218 3.91 7.41 15.90
N GLY A 219 4.81 8.40 15.98
CA GLY A 219 4.46 9.82 16.03
C GLY A 219 3.65 10.30 14.83
N GLN A 220 3.79 9.68 13.66
CA GLN A 220 2.96 9.99 12.49
C GLN A 220 1.47 9.68 12.75
N VAL A 221 1.18 8.57 13.44
CA VAL A 221 -0.19 8.22 13.85
C VAL A 221 -0.75 9.27 14.81
N MET A 222 0.08 9.84 15.68
CA MET A 222 -0.35 10.91 16.60
C MET A 222 -0.72 12.18 15.82
N ILE A 223 0.07 12.55 14.82
CA ILE A 223 -0.24 13.70 13.96
C ILE A 223 -1.52 13.46 13.17
N ALA A 224 -1.69 12.26 12.59
CA ALA A 224 -2.91 11.87 11.89
C ALA A 224 -4.15 12.00 12.80
N LEU A 225 -4.11 11.42 14.00
CA LEU A 225 -5.22 11.50 14.96
C LEU A 225 -5.45 12.92 15.49
N TYR A 226 -4.39 13.72 15.65
CA TYR A 226 -4.54 15.13 16.02
C TYR A 226 -5.31 15.89 14.95
N ARG A 227 -4.96 15.69 13.67
CA ARG A 227 -5.65 16.31 12.53
C ARG A 227 -7.09 15.82 12.40
N GLU A 228 -7.32 14.52 12.60
CA GLU A 228 -8.64 13.90 12.48
C GLU A 228 -9.60 14.35 13.59
N THR A 229 -9.11 14.50 14.81
CA THR A 229 -9.98 14.67 16.00
C THR A 229 -9.90 16.04 16.65
N GLY A 230 -8.85 16.82 16.39
CA GLY A 230 -8.54 18.06 17.10
C GLY A 230 -8.16 17.87 18.58
N LEU A 231 -8.03 16.62 19.07
CA LEU A 231 -7.75 16.34 20.47
C LEU A 231 -6.29 16.67 20.82
N THR A 232 -6.10 17.65 21.70
CA THR A 232 -4.79 18.18 22.10
C THR A 232 -3.81 17.13 22.63
N LYS A 233 -4.30 16.05 23.25
CA LYS A 233 -3.45 14.96 23.75
C LYS A 233 -2.55 14.35 22.68
N TYR A 234 -3.03 14.21 21.43
CA TYR A 234 -2.23 13.65 20.35
C TYR A 234 -1.16 14.65 19.85
N GLY A 235 -1.46 15.95 19.84
CA GLY A 235 -0.47 16.99 19.55
C GLY A 235 0.63 17.05 20.62
N LEU A 236 0.27 16.92 21.90
CA LEU A 236 1.23 16.84 23.02
C LEU A 236 2.08 15.55 22.99
N ALA A 237 1.48 14.44 22.57
CA ALA A 237 2.17 13.18 22.34
C ALA A 237 3.20 13.32 21.21
N ALA A 238 2.79 13.85 20.06
CA ALA A 238 3.69 14.15 18.95
C ALA A 238 4.82 15.11 19.38
N LYS A 239 4.52 16.12 20.20
CA LYS A 239 5.51 17.07 20.69
C LYS A 239 6.64 16.41 21.50
N GLN A 240 6.36 15.39 22.31
CA GLN A 240 7.40 14.68 23.06
C GLN A 240 8.42 14.00 22.12
N ILE A 241 7.94 13.43 21.01
CA ILE A 241 8.79 12.79 19.99
C ILE A 241 9.58 13.84 19.22
N HIS A 242 8.93 14.93 18.80
CA HIS A 242 9.57 16.05 18.12
C HIS A 242 10.70 16.66 18.97
N ASP A 243 10.42 17.00 20.23
CA ASP A 243 11.38 17.63 21.12
C ASP A 243 12.60 16.75 21.37
N ARG A 244 12.42 15.43 21.35
CA ARG A 244 13.51 14.46 21.49
C ARG A 244 14.54 14.54 20.36
N LEU A 245 14.13 14.90 19.14
CA LEU A 245 14.98 15.03 17.95
C LEU A 245 15.58 16.42 17.78
N LEU A 246 15.20 17.38 18.64
CA LEU A 246 15.82 18.70 18.63
C LEU A 246 17.25 18.65 19.19
N PRO A 247 18.16 19.52 18.71
CA PRO A 247 19.54 19.58 19.23
C PRO A 247 19.62 19.74 20.76
N ALA A 248 18.68 20.48 21.35
CA ALA A 248 18.62 20.71 22.80
C ALA A 248 18.37 19.44 23.62
N ALA A 249 17.75 18.41 23.04
CA ALA A 249 17.50 17.13 23.71
C ALA A 249 18.67 16.14 23.57
N GLY A 250 19.71 16.47 22.78
CA GLY A 250 20.92 15.67 22.68
C GLY A 250 20.71 14.26 22.10
N TYR A 251 19.83 14.10 21.11
CA TYR A 251 19.82 12.87 20.32
C TYR A 251 21.18 12.74 19.60
N PRO A 252 21.86 11.59 19.68
CA PRO A 252 23.21 11.47 19.16
C PRO A 252 23.23 11.54 17.63
N THR A 253 24.28 12.18 17.11
CA THR A 253 24.48 12.38 15.68
C THR A 253 25.93 12.08 15.31
N THR A 254 26.17 11.71 14.05
CA THR A 254 27.50 11.69 13.45
C THR A 254 28.10 13.10 13.42
N SER A 255 29.41 13.20 13.16
CA SER A 255 30.12 14.50 13.14
C SER A 255 29.54 15.55 12.17
N ASP A 256 28.86 15.13 11.10
CA ASP A 256 28.16 15.98 10.13
C ASP A 256 26.66 16.17 10.45
N GLY A 257 26.19 15.57 11.54
CA GLY A 257 24.87 15.79 12.12
C GLY A 257 23.78 14.84 11.63
N GLY A 258 24.13 13.67 11.08
CA GLY A 258 23.18 12.60 10.78
C GLY A 258 22.76 11.88 12.06
N PHE A 259 21.47 11.67 12.30
CA PHE A 259 20.99 10.97 13.49
C PHE A 259 21.51 9.54 13.50
N TRP A 260 22.03 9.09 14.64
CA TRP A 260 22.30 7.67 14.81
C TRP A 260 20.99 6.88 14.73
N HIS A 261 21.03 5.66 14.23
CA HIS A 261 19.82 4.84 14.16
C HIS A 261 19.23 4.54 15.54
N ALA A 262 20.09 4.35 16.56
CA ALA A 262 19.68 4.25 17.95
C ALA A 262 20.77 4.76 18.91
N THR A 263 20.37 5.06 20.14
CA THR A 263 21.26 5.60 21.20
C THR A 263 22.13 4.53 21.87
N GLY A 264 21.91 3.25 21.56
CA GLY A 264 22.69 2.13 22.09
C GLY A 264 24.11 2.14 21.55
N ALA A 265 25.07 1.67 22.34
CA ALA A 265 26.48 1.62 21.94
C ALA A 265 26.73 0.74 20.70
N ASP A 266 25.87 -0.24 20.44
CA ASP A 266 25.89 -1.12 19.27
C ASP A 266 25.37 -0.45 17.99
N ARG A 267 24.83 0.77 18.10
CA ARG A 267 24.38 1.62 16.99
C ARG A 267 25.07 2.99 16.97
N ALA A 268 26.13 3.15 17.77
CA ALA A 268 26.91 4.38 17.78
C ALA A 268 27.49 4.66 16.39
N GLU A 269 27.41 5.93 15.96
CA GLU A 269 27.93 6.43 14.67
C GLU A 269 27.30 5.80 13.41
N GLN A 270 26.19 5.06 13.55
CA GLN A 270 25.57 4.34 12.45
C GLN A 270 24.36 5.08 11.88
N LEU A 271 24.39 5.34 10.57
CA LEU A 271 23.28 5.82 9.75
C LEU A 271 22.70 4.62 8.99
N TRP A 272 21.43 4.30 9.21
CA TRP A 272 20.73 3.22 8.51
C TRP A 272 19.64 3.82 7.65
N SER A 273 19.63 3.51 6.35
CA SER A 273 18.69 4.07 5.37
C SER A 273 17.22 3.99 5.83
N ASP A 274 16.86 2.96 6.60
CA ASP A 274 15.57 2.80 7.28
C ASP A 274 15.20 4.02 8.13
N GLY A 275 16.15 4.53 8.90
CA GLY A 275 15.99 5.60 9.88
C GLY A 275 15.42 6.89 9.30
N THR A 276 15.63 7.15 8.00
CA THR A 276 15.08 8.36 7.36
C THR A 276 13.56 8.33 7.36
N PHE A 277 12.93 7.21 7.01
CA PHE A 277 11.46 7.11 7.05
C PHE A 277 10.91 7.14 8.48
N MET A 278 11.67 6.57 9.43
CA MET A 278 11.18 6.45 10.80
C MET A 278 11.05 7.80 11.51
N ALA A 279 11.84 8.80 11.12
CA ALA A 279 11.89 10.10 11.81
C ALA A 279 11.65 11.31 10.91
N ASP A 280 12.13 11.32 9.67
CA ASP A 280 12.17 12.55 8.87
C ASP A 280 10.78 12.97 8.35
N PRO A 281 9.94 12.06 7.81
CA PRO A 281 8.55 12.39 7.47
C PRO A 281 7.76 12.84 8.69
N PHE A 282 7.98 12.22 9.86
CA PHE A 282 7.38 12.66 11.12
C PHE A 282 7.76 14.11 11.43
N MET A 283 9.04 14.47 11.35
CA MET A 283 9.50 15.85 11.58
C MET A 283 8.83 16.82 10.59
N ALA A 284 8.81 16.50 9.30
CA ALA A 284 8.15 17.34 8.30
C ALA A 284 6.64 17.49 8.56
N GLN A 285 5.94 16.39 8.87
CA GLN A 285 4.52 16.42 9.21
C GLN A 285 4.25 17.24 10.47
N TYR A 286 5.09 17.12 11.50
CA TYR A 286 4.95 17.92 12.72
C TYR A 286 5.09 19.40 12.40
N GLY A 287 6.12 19.77 11.64
CA GLY A 287 6.35 21.11 11.11
C GLY A 287 5.13 21.67 10.37
N ARG A 288 4.50 20.86 9.53
CA ARG A 288 3.39 21.28 8.66
C ARG A 288 2.06 21.42 9.41
N TYR A 289 1.76 20.49 10.32
CA TYR A 289 0.40 20.30 10.85
C TYR A 289 0.26 20.61 12.34
N VAL A 290 1.36 20.66 13.09
CA VAL A 290 1.34 20.87 14.54
C VAL A 290 2.06 22.17 14.92
N GLY A 291 3.31 22.36 14.50
CA GLY A 291 4.06 23.58 14.78
C GLY A 291 5.54 23.53 14.37
N ASP A 292 6.20 24.70 14.41
CA ASP A 292 7.60 24.95 14.03
C ASP A 292 8.04 24.36 12.68
N SER A 293 7.43 24.87 11.61
CA SER A 293 7.71 24.41 10.25
C SER A 293 9.17 24.63 9.84
N ALA A 294 9.77 25.77 10.19
CA ALA A 294 11.10 26.14 9.69
C ALA A 294 12.19 25.21 10.23
N GLN A 295 12.26 25.00 11.55
CA GLN A 295 13.25 24.11 12.14
C GLN A 295 13.01 22.65 11.73
N SER A 296 11.76 22.21 11.74
CA SER A 296 11.40 20.83 11.41
C SER A 296 11.74 20.47 9.96
N PHE A 297 11.46 21.36 9.00
CA PHE A 297 11.83 21.18 7.60
C PHE A 297 13.34 21.24 7.38
N ASP A 298 14.06 22.11 8.08
CA ASP A 298 15.53 22.15 8.00
C ASP A 298 16.14 20.83 8.49
N ILE A 299 15.68 20.31 9.64
CA ILE A 299 16.14 19.03 10.19
C ILE A 299 15.83 17.88 9.21
N ALA A 300 14.58 17.70 8.79
CA ALA A 300 14.16 16.60 7.93
C ALA A 300 14.95 16.59 6.59
N THR A 301 15.07 17.75 5.95
CA THR A 301 15.82 17.83 4.68
C THR A 301 17.33 17.67 4.86
N LYS A 302 17.89 18.13 6.00
CA LYS A 302 19.30 17.91 6.32
C LYS A 302 19.60 16.42 6.49
N GLN A 303 18.76 15.69 7.21
CA GLN A 303 18.95 14.25 7.43
C GLN A 303 19.01 13.48 6.11
N LEU A 304 18.02 13.67 5.23
CA LEU A 304 18.03 13.06 3.91
C LEU A 304 19.31 13.34 3.12
N VAL A 305 19.78 14.60 3.09
CA VAL A 305 21.01 14.98 2.37
C VAL A 305 22.24 14.33 2.99
N VAL A 306 22.37 14.34 4.32
CA VAL A 306 23.51 13.72 5.02
C VAL A 306 23.52 12.22 4.75
N TYR A 307 22.39 11.54 4.92
CA TYR A 307 22.26 10.11 4.65
C TYR A 307 22.63 9.77 3.21
N ALA A 308 22.08 10.48 2.21
CA ALA A 308 22.41 10.25 0.81
C ALA A 308 23.90 10.46 0.51
N SER A 309 24.55 11.43 1.16
CA SER A 309 25.97 11.71 0.94
C SER A 309 26.90 10.56 1.32
N HIS A 310 26.47 9.70 2.24
CA HIS A 310 27.19 8.47 2.62
C HIS A 310 26.65 7.25 1.86
N LEU A 311 25.32 7.09 1.79
CA LEU A 311 24.69 5.83 1.38
C LEU A 311 24.48 5.71 -0.13
N GLN A 312 24.21 6.79 -0.87
CA GLN A 312 23.88 6.72 -2.30
C GLN A 312 25.13 6.40 -3.14
N GLN A 313 25.05 5.36 -3.95
CA GLN A 313 26.16 4.89 -4.80
C GLN A 313 25.95 5.26 -6.26
N ALA A 314 26.99 5.06 -7.09
CA ALA A 314 26.96 5.43 -8.52
C ALA A 314 25.85 4.74 -9.33
N ASN A 315 25.45 3.53 -8.93
CA ASN A 315 24.33 2.82 -9.53
C ASN A 315 22.96 3.44 -9.20
N GLY A 316 22.91 4.46 -8.34
CA GLY A 316 21.70 5.18 -7.95
C GLY A 316 21.06 4.69 -6.65
N LEU A 317 21.32 3.44 -6.26
CA LEU A 317 20.78 2.82 -5.05
C LEU A 317 21.51 3.28 -3.79
N MET A 318 20.95 2.94 -2.63
CA MET A 318 21.54 3.21 -1.31
C MET A 318 22.06 1.94 -0.65
N LYS A 319 23.22 2.00 -0.02
CA LYS A 319 23.63 0.95 0.92
C LYS A 319 22.67 0.94 2.12
N HIS A 320 22.48 -0.24 2.73
CA HIS A 320 21.62 -0.36 3.91
C HIS A 320 22.08 0.61 5.01
N ALA A 321 23.39 0.63 5.32
CA ALA A 321 23.92 1.45 6.39
C ALA A 321 25.34 1.94 6.14
N TYR A 322 25.74 2.90 6.97
CA TYR A 322 27.07 3.48 7.07
C TYR A 322 27.43 3.61 8.56
N ASP A 323 28.65 3.24 8.94
CA ASP A 323 29.21 3.47 10.27
C ASP A 323 30.39 4.45 10.15
N ALA A 324 30.23 5.65 10.70
CA ALA A 324 31.27 6.67 10.66
C ALA A 324 32.53 6.29 11.45
N SER A 325 32.40 5.43 12.46
CA SER A 325 33.52 4.91 13.24
C SER A 325 34.21 3.71 12.56
N LYS A 326 33.52 3.06 11.61
CA LYS A 326 33.94 1.81 10.93
C LYS A 326 34.22 0.66 11.91
N ALA A 327 33.59 0.69 13.08
CA ALA A 327 33.80 -0.29 14.15
C ALA A 327 32.82 -1.47 14.06
N ALA A 328 31.67 -1.28 13.42
CA ALA A 328 30.70 -2.33 13.20
C ALA A 328 31.29 -3.46 12.33
N SER A 329 30.99 -4.71 12.67
CA SER A 329 31.58 -5.88 11.99
C SER A 329 31.20 -6.01 10.51
N TRP A 330 30.11 -5.38 10.10
CA TRP A 330 29.64 -5.33 8.71
C TRP A 330 30.24 -4.14 7.92
N ALA A 331 30.85 -3.17 8.59
CA ALA A 331 31.30 -1.94 7.95
C ALA A 331 32.58 -2.18 7.16
N ASP A 332 32.58 -1.76 5.90
CA ASP A 332 33.78 -1.78 5.08
C ASP A 332 34.88 -0.90 5.73
N PRO A 333 36.12 -1.41 5.93
CA PRO A 333 37.15 -0.66 6.65
C PRO A 333 37.60 0.64 5.98
N ALA A 334 37.42 0.77 4.66
CA ALA A 334 37.81 1.98 3.93
C ALA A 334 36.68 3.02 3.93
N THR A 335 35.45 2.58 3.70
CA THR A 335 34.29 3.43 3.41
C THR A 335 33.29 3.54 4.54
N GLY A 336 33.28 2.60 5.49
CA GLY A 336 32.27 2.48 6.55
C GLY A 336 30.93 1.93 6.07
N LEU A 337 30.79 1.59 4.79
CA LEU A 337 29.52 1.17 4.20
C LEU A 337 29.19 -0.29 4.47
N ALA A 338 27.89 -0.59 4.58
CA ALA A 338 27.38 -1.95 4.55
C ALA A 338 27.62 -2.60 3.18
N PRO A 339 27.78 -3.94 3.12
CA PRO A 339 28.13 -4.62 1.90
C PRO A 339 26.99 -4.63 0.85
N GLU A 340 25.73 -4.58 1.27
CA GLU A 340 24.58 -4.86 0.39
C GLU A 340 23.61 -3.68 0.21
N TYR A 341 22.90 -3.70 -0.92
CA TYR A 341 21.73 -2.86 -1.20
C TYR A 341 20.47 -3.63 -0.79
N TRP A 342 20.18 -3.64 0.51
CA TRP A 342 18.99 -4.35 1.00
C TRP A 342 17.72 -3.61 0.60
N CYS A 343 16.81 -4.32 -0.06
CA CYS A 343 15.69 -3.73 -0.78
C CYS A 343 14.82 -2.82 0.07
N ARG A 344 14.42 -3.27 1.26
CA ARG A 344 13.53 -2.48 2.13
C ARG A 344 14.18 -1.21 2.66
N ALA A 345 15.45 -1.26 3.06
CA ALA A 345 16.19 -0.08 3.51
C ALA A 345 16.28 1.01 2.42
N VAL A 346 16.50 0.61 1.17
CA VAL A 346 16.46 1.52 0.01
C VAL A 346 15.06 2.10 -0.18
N GLY A 347 14.03 1.28 0.01
CA GLY A 347 12.63 1.67 -0.16
C GLY A 347 12.23 2.75 0.84
N TRP A 348 12.62 2.58 2.11
CA TRP A 348 12.36 3.56 3.16
C TRP A 348 12.91 4.95 2.83
N TYR A 349 14.13 5.01 2.29
CA TYR A 349 14.67 6.29 1.86
C TYR A 349 13.84 6.91 0.74
N GLY A 350 13.48 6.10 -0.28
CA GLY A 350 12.71 6.56 -1.43
C GLY A 350 11.41 7.24 -1.02
N VAL A 351 10.57 6.54 -0.24
CA VAL A 351 9.28 7.06 0.21
C VAL A 351 9.42 8.23 1.18
N ALA A 352 10.44 8.22 2.06
CA ALA A 352 10.72 9.35 2.94
C ALA A 352 11.06 10.61 2.13
N ALA A 353 11.92 10.48 1.12
CA ALA A 353 12.35 11.60 0.30
C ALA A 353 11.20 12.20 -0.52
N THR A 354 10.34 11.36 -1.11
CA THR A 354 9.19 11.83 -1.88
C THR A 354 8.11 12.48 -1.00
N GLU A 355 7.79 11.89 0.16
CA GLU A 355 6.83 12.48 1.10
C GLU A 355 7.31 13.84 1.62
N ILE A 356 8.58 13.96 1.99
CA ILE A 356 9.14 15.22 2.49
C ILE A 356 9.10 16.29 1.39
N LEU A 357 9.42 15.93 0.13
CA LEU A 357 9.35 16.85 -1.01
C LEU A 357 7.94 17.42 -1.25
N ASP A 358 6.89 16.69 -0.87
CA ASP A 358 5.49 17.12 -0.96
C ASP A 358 5.06 18.01 0.22
N LEU A 359 5.73 17.87 1.37
CA LEU A 359 5.43 18.64 2.59
C LEU A 359 6.19 19.97 2.67
N ILE A 360 7.41 20.03 2.14
CA ILE A 360 8.27 21.21 2.27
C ILE A 360 7.91 22.32 1.28
N PRO A 361 8.18 23.60 1.62
CA PRO A 361 8.02 24.73 0.71
C PRO A 361 8.86 24.60 -0.57
N ALA A 362 8.38 25.20 -1.67
CA ALA A 362 9.08 25.19 -2.95
C ALA A 362 10.47 25.88 -2.91
N ASP A 363 10.66 26.83 -1.99
CA ASP A 363 11.90 27.59 -1.78
C ASP A 363 12.82 26.98 -0.71
N GLN A 364 12.52 25.76 -0.22
CA GLN A 364 13.37 25.10 0.77
C GLN A 364 14.79 24.88 0.20
N PRO A 365 15.87 25.31 0.89
CA PRO A 365 17.22 25.38 0.32
C PRO A 365 17.82 24.08 -0.24
N ARG A 366 17.45 22.93 0.33
CA ARG A 366 17.91 21.59 -0.07
C ARG A 366 16.98 20.90 -1.05
N ARG A 367 15.83 21.50 -1.42
CA ARG A 367 14.83 20.88 -2.30
C ARG A 367 15.41 20.39 -3.62
N ALA A 368 16.20 21.22 -4.30
CA ALA A 368 16.81 20.84 -5.59
C ALA A 368 17.79 19.65 -5.46
N GLN A 369 18.54 19.60 -4.36
CA GLN A 369 19.44 18.48 -4.05
C GLN A 369 18.64 17.20 -3.79
N LEU A 370 17.55 17.28 -3.04
CA LEU A 370 16.67 16.14 -2.77
C LEU A 370 16.02 15.60 -4.06
N VAL A 371 15.57 16.48 -4.97
CA VAL A 371 15.06 16.06 -6.28
C VAL A 371 16.14 15.30 -7.07
N THR A 372 17.39 15.77 -7.03
CA THR A 372 18.51 15.08 -7.70
C THR A 372 18.77 13.69 -7.09
N ILE A 373 18.70 13.57 -5.75
CA ILE A 373 18.83 12.28 -5.06
C ILE A 373 17.72 11.32 -5.48
N VAL A 374 16.47 11.78 -5.53
CA VAL A 374 15.31 10.99 -5.98
C VAL A 374 15.46 10.56 -7.44
N GLN A 375 15.90 11.44 -8.34
CA GLN A 375 16.15 11.10 -9.75
C GLN A 375 17.21 9.99 -9.90
N ASN A 376 18.30 10.06 -9.12
CA ASN A 376 19.31 9.02 -9.09
C ASN A 376 18.76 7.69 -8.56
N LEU A 377 17.93 7.76 -7.52
CA LEU A 377 17.32 6.60 -6.90
C LEU A 377 16.35 5.90 -7.85
N VAL A 378 15.45 6.65 -8.50
CA VAL A 378 14.50 6.15 -9.51
C VAL A 378 15.21 5.45 -10.67
N ARG A 379 16.31 6.05 -11.17
CA ARG A 379 17.16 5.40 -12.19
C ARG A 379 17.71 4.06 -11.69
N GLY A 380 18.20 4.00 -10.46
CA GLY A 380 18.69 2.76 -9.86
C GLY A 380 17.58 1.72 -9.70
N MET A 381 16.45 2.10 -9.12
CA MET A 381 15.30 1.22 -8.93
C MET A 381 14.83 0.63 -10.28
N ALA A 382 14.63 1.48 -11.30
CA ALA A 382 14.23 1.01 -12.64
C ALA A 382 15.24 0.05 -13.28
N ALA A 383 16.55 0.30 -13.12
CA ALA A 383 17.59 -0.54 -13.71
C ALA A 383 17.67 -1.96 -13.12
N TYR A 384 17.15 -2.17 -11.91
CA TYR A 384 17.21 -3.45 -11.20
C TYR A 384 15.83 -4.08 -10.96
N GLN A 385 14.79 -3.64 -11.66
CA GLN A 385 13.50 -4.33 -11.64
C GLN A 385 13.64 -5.72 -12.29
N ASP A 386 13.07 -6.74 -11.66
CA ASP A 386 12.98 -8.08 -12.24
C ASP A 386 11.97 -8.08 -13.40
N PRO A 387 12.38 -8.32 -14.65
CA PRO A 387 11.44 -8.30 -15.78
C PRO A 387 10.44 -9.46 -15.75
N ALA A 388 10.73 -10.54 -15.01
CA ALA A 388 9.83 -11.70 -14.95
C ALA A 388 8.63 -11.46 -14.02
N SER A 389 8.85 -10.84 -12.87
CA SER A 389 7.79 -10.59 -11.88
C SER A 389 7.33 -9.13 -11.81
N GLY A 390 8.10 -8.18 -12.36
CA GLY A 390 7.90 -6.74 -12.17
C GLY A 390 8.32 -6.24 -10.78
N ARG A 391 8.88 -7.10 -9.92
CA ARG A 391 9.22 -6.79 -8.52
C ARG A 391 10.72 -6.58 -8.34
N TRP A 392 11.16 -6.32 -7.10
CA TRP A 392 12.58 -6.16 -6.76
C TRP A 392 13.07 -7.23 -5.80
N PHE A 393 14.33 -7.64 -5.98
CA PHE A 393 15.01 -8.65 -5.18
C PHE A 393 15.41 -8.13 -3.80
N GLN A 394 15.35 -9.01 -2.79
CA GLN A 394 15.77 -8.77 -1.40
C GLN A 394 17.15 -8.11 -1.33
N VAL A 395 18.11 -8.59 -2.13
CA VAL A 395 19.34 -7.83 -2.44
C VAL A 395 19.26 -7.35 -3.88
N VAL A 396 19.09 -6.04 -4.05
CA VAL A 396 18.53 -5.43 -5.28
C VAL A 396 19.38 -5.70 -6.51
N ASP A 397 20.70 -5.57 -6.40
CA ASP A 397 21.64 -5.68 -7.53
C ASP A 397 22.09 -7.12 -7.83
N LYS A 398 21.53 -8.11 -7.14
CA LYS A 398 21.91 -9.53 -7.24
C LYS A 398 20.76 -10.43 -7.70
N GLY A 399 19.89 -9.93 -8.56
CA GLY A 399 18.75 -10.69 -9.10
C GLY A 399 19.14 -11.93 -9.93
N GLY A 400 20.39 -12.00 -10.42
CA GLY A 400 20.91 -13.18 -11.11
C GLY A 400 21.30 -14.35 -10.20
N SER A 401 21.32 -14.17 -8.88
CA SER A 401 21.66 -15.22 -7.92
C SER A 401 20.45 -16.12 -7.64
N ALA A 402 20.64 -17.44 -7.72
CA ALA A 402 19.55 -18.42 -7.62
C ALA A 402 18.91 -18.54 -6.22
N ASP A 403 19.60 -18.07 -5.17
CA ASP A 403 19.13 -18.06 -3.78
C ASP A 403 18.49 -16.72 -3.37
N ASN A 404 18.54 -15.71 -4.23
CA ASN A 404 17.84 -14.44 -4.02
C ASN A 404 16.37 -14.58 -4.40
N TRP A 405 15.54 -13.66 -3.92
CA TRP A 405 14.10 -13.71 -4.10
C TRP A 405 13.49 -12.31 -4.09
N THR A 406 12.40 -12.11 -4.81
CA THR A 406 11.69 -10.82 -4.87
C THR A 406 10.85 -10.55 -3.63
N GLU A 407 10.99 -9.37 -3.03
CA GLU A 407 10.44 -9.01 -1.73
C GLU A 407 9.29 -8.00 -1.87
N THR A 408 8.19 -8.22 -1.13
CA THR A 408 6.92 -7.50 -1.33
C THR A 408 6.94 -6.08 -0.79
N SER A 409 7.45 -5.86 0.43
CA SER A 409 7.39 -4.55 1.08
C SER A 409 8.19 -3.47 0.33
N CYS A 410 9.38 -3.80 -0.13
CA CYS A 410 10.22 -2.87 -0.87
C CYS A 410 9.70 -2.64 -2.29
N SER A 411 9.07 -3.65 -2.91
CA SER A 411 8.49 -3.48 -4.24
C SER A 411 7.40 -2.40 -4.20
N ALA A 412 6.50 -2.45 -3.21
CA ALA A 412 5.51 -1.39 -2.97
C ALA A 412 6.15 0.01 -2.84
N MET A 413 7.20 0.12 -2.03
CA MET A 413 7.90 1.40 -1.85
C MET A 413 8.64 1.89 -3.09
N PHE A 414 9.23 0.99 -3.88
CA PHE A 414 9.94 1.35 -5.11
C PHE A 414 8.93 1.82 -6.16
N THR A 415 7.85 1.07 -6.36
CA THR A 415 6.74 1.46 -7.24
C THR A 415 6.20 2.84 -6.86
N GLN A 416 5.91 3.08 -5.58
CA GLN A 416 5.42 4.38 -5.09
C GLN A 416 6.42 5.51 -5.29
N THR A 417 7.71 5.26 -5.02
CA THR A 417 8.76 6.27 -5.19
C THR A 417 8.85 6.70 -6.66
N ILE A 418 8.82 5.74 -7.59
CA ILE A 418 8.89 6.00 -9.03
C ILE A 418 7.61 6.71 -9.50
N ASP A 419 6.43 6.22 -9.09
CA ASP A 419 5.15 6.82 -9.45
C ASP A 419 5.02 8.26 -8.95
N THR A 420 5.40 8.52 -7.69
CA THR A 420 5.44 9.88 -7.14
C THR A 420 6.41 10.77 -7.93
N ALA A 421 7.59 10.26 -8.29
CA ALA A 421 8.54 11.02 -9.09
C ALA A 421 8.01 11.36 -10.50
N ILE A 422 7.21 10.49 -11.12
CA ILE A 422 6.49 10.78 -12.37
C ILE A 422 5.42 11.85 -12.13
N LYS A 423 4.53 11.64 -11.16
CA LYS A 423 3.41 12.54 -10.82
C LYS A 423 3.88 13.96 -10.48
N ARG A 424 5.04 14.09 -9.84
CA ARG A 424 5.67 15.38 -9.50
C ARG A 424 6.57 15.96 -10.60
N GLY A 425 6.73 15.26 -11.73
CA GLY A 425 7.55 15.71 -12.85
C GLY A 425 9.06 15.72 -12.55
N TYR A 426 9.51 14.94 -11.58
CA TYR A 426 10.95 14.77 -11.29
C TYR A 426 11.63 13.88 -12.34
N VAL A 427 10.88 12.96 -12.95
CA VAL A 427 11.31 12.11 -14.06
C VAL A 427 10.23 12.06 -15.15
N ASP A 428 10.57 11.62 -16.36
CA ASP A 428 9.60 11.53 -17.46
C ASP A 428 8.74 10.25 -17.39
N SER A 429 7.44 10.38 -17.66
CA SER A 429 6.52 9.25 -17.62
C SER A 429 6.80 8.20 -18.70
N ALA A 430 7.27 8.62 -19.89
CA ALA A 430 7.50 7.71 -21.00
C ALA A 430 8.54 6.62 -20.68
N THR A 431 9.57 6.97 -19.91
CA THR A 431 10.61 6.03 -19.48
C THR A 431 10.17 5.18 -18.30
N TYR A 432 9.50 5.76 -17.30
CA TYR A 432 9.31 5.13 -16.00
C TYR A 432 7.91 4.56 -15.74
N GLN A 433 6.88 4.97 -16.49
CA GLN A 433 5.52 4.42 -16.33
C GLN A 433 5.47 2.89 -16.52
N PRO A 434 6.15 2.29 -17.52
CA PRO A 434 6.16 0.83 -17.65
C PRO A 434 6.73 0.09 -16.43
N VAL A 435 7.66 0.72 -15.71
CA VAL A 435 8.27 0.18 -14.48
C VAL A 435 7.23 0.19 -13.35
N VAL A 436 6.49 1.29 -13.20
CA VAL A 436 5.39 1.41 -12.23
C VAL A 436 4.30 0.37 -12.52
N ASP A 437 3.85 0.27 -13.77
CA ASP A 437 2.79 -0.65 -14.17
C ASP A 437 3.18 -2.11 -13.90
N ALA A 438 4.44 -2.47 -14.15
CA ALA A 438 4.98 -3.79 -13.83
C ALA A 438 5.08 -4.03 -12.32
N GLY A 439 5.52 -3.02 -11.56
CA GLY A 439 5.59 -3.05 -10.10
C GLY A 439 4.22 -3.32 -9.47
N ARG A 440 3.21 -2.53 -9.86
CA ARG A 440 1.81 -2.70 -9.41
C ARG A 440 1.27 -4.10 -9.69
N ARG A 441 1.43 -4.60 -10.93
CA ARG A 441 1.02 -5.99 -11.26
C ARG A 441 1.74 -7.03 -10.41
N GLY A 442 3.05 -6.84 -10.21
CA GLY A 442 3.87 -7.74 -9.40
C GLY A 442 3.45 -7.78 -7.92
N GLU A 443 3.15 -6.63 -7.33
CA GLU A 443 2.63 -6.51 -5.96
C GLU A 443 1.26 -7.18 -5.80
N LEU A 444 0.33 -6.89 -6.72
CA LEU A 444 -1.01 -7.47 -6.70
C LEU A 444 -0.97 -8.99 -6.85
N ALA A 445 0.03 -9.54 -7.54
CA ALA A 445 0.24 -10.99 -7.63
C ALA A 445 0.72 -11.63 -6.32
N ARG A 446 0.97 -10.88 -5.23
CA ARG A 446 1.39 -11.37 -3.91
C ARG A 446 0.30 -11.38 -2.85
N ILE A 447 -0.84 -10.76 -3.14
CA ILE A 447 -2.03 -10.83 -2.28
C ILE A 447 -3.05 -11.80 -2.88
N SER A 448 -3.72 -12.55 -2.03
CA SER A 448 -4.78 -13.48 -2.44
C SER A 448 -5.81 -13.66 -1.33
N LEU A 449 -7.04 -14.04 -1.70
CA LEU A 449 -8.09 -14.44 -0.77
C LEU A 449 -8.09 -15.97 -0.67
N HIS A 450 -8.02 -16.50 0.54
CA HIS A 450 -8.03 -17.95 0.79
C HIS A 450 -9.44 -18.46 1.14
N ALA A 451 -9.57 -19.79 1.26
CA ALA A 451 -10.84 -20.47 1.53
C ALA A 451 -11.50 -20.09 2.88
N ASP A 452 -10.72 -19.51 3.80
CA ASP A 452 -11.22 -18.97 5.07
C ASP A 452 -11.81 -17.55 4.93
N GLY A 453 -11.82 -16.99 3.71
CA GLY A 453 -12.31 -15.64 3.44
C GLY A 453 -11.35 -14.55 3.90
N LEU A 454 -10.09 -14.89 4.23
CA LEU A 454 -9.09 -13.91 4.65
C LEU A 454 -7.99 -13.73 3.60
N THR A 455 -7.40 -12.55 3.59
CA THR A 455 -6.29 -12.21 2.69
C THR A 455 -4.94 -12.69 3.21
N TYR A 456 -4.07 -13.05 2.28
CA TYR A 456 -2.70 -13.49 2.52
C TYR A 456 -1.76 -12.73 1.60
N LEU A 457 -0.98 -11.81 2.18
CA LEU A 457 0.10 -11.10 1.51
C LEU A 457 1.43 -11.80 1.81
N THR A 458 2.10 -12.29 0.78
CA THR A 458 3.25 -13.22 0.89
C THR A 458 4.58 -12.59 0.50
N ASN A 459 5.68 -13.32 0.71
CA ASN A 459 7.06 -12.92 0.36
C ASN A 459 7.51 -11.61 1.02
N ILE A 460 7.22 -11.45 2.32
CA ILE A 460 7.63 -10.28 3.11
C ILE A 460 8.87 -10.66 3.92
N SER A 461 9.97 -9.90 3.80
CA SER A 461 11.11 -10.09 4.69
C SER A 461 10.74 -9.62 6.10
N GLU A 462 10.96 -10.45 7.13
CA GLU A 462 10.78 -10.02 8.53
C GLU A 462 11.75 -8.88 8.92
N GLY A 463 11.57 -8.30 10.12
CA GLY A 463 12.49 -7.28 10.67
C GLY A 463 13.95 -7.73 10.59
N THR A 464 14.84 -6.92 10.04
CA THR A 464 16.16 -7.34 9.58
C THR A 464 17.20 -6.27 9.92
N ASN A 465 18.34 -6.68 10.52
CA ASN A 465 19.45 -5.79 10.86
C ASN A 465 20.40 -5.61 9.65
N VAL A 466 21.49 -4.87 9.85
CA VAL A 466 22.59 -4.83 8.87
C VAL A 466 23.39 -6.13 8.91
N GLY A 467 23.68 -6.71 7.74
CA GLY A 467 24.43 -7.94 7.60
C GLY A 467 25.04 -8.10 6.20
N ASP A 468 25.48 -9.31 5.87
CA ASP A 468 26.00 -9.66 4.55
C ASP A 468 24.93 -10.29 3.65
N TYR A 469 25.31 -10.63 2.41
CA TYR A 469 24.41 -11.28 1.46
C TYR A 469 23.72 -12.52 2.03
N ALA A 470 24.48 -13.43 2.65
CA ALA A 470 23.95 -14.69 3.18
C ALA A 470 22.91 -14.43 4.28
N TYR A 471 23.15 -13.42 5.13
CA TYR A 471 22.20 -12.97 6.12
C TYR A 471 20.89 -12.47 5.48
N TYR A 472 20.94 -11.65 4.44
CA TYR A 472 19.74 -11.09 3.80
C TYR A 472 18.91 -12.11 3.04
N VAL A 473 19.52 -12.99 2.25
CA VAL A 473 18.76 -13.97 1.45
C VAL A 473 18.16 -15.07 2.34
N ALA A 474 18.77 -15.36 3.48
CA ALA A 474 18.26 -16.30 4.47
C ALA A 474 17.14 -15.75 5.36
N ARG A 475 16.76 -14.47 5.23
CA ARG A 475 15.66 -13.92 6.04
C ARG A 475 14.35 -14.65 5.71
N PRO A 476 13.55 -15.02 6.73
CA PRO A 476 12.23 -15.60 6.53
C PRO A 476 11.35 -14.76 5.59
N GLN A 477 10.70 -15.46 4.66
CA GLN A 477 9.69 -14.92 3.75
C GLN A 477 8.31 -15.07 4.40
N ALA A 478 8.00 -14.14 5.30
CA ALA A 478 6.78 -14.15 6.08
C ALA A 478 5.54 -13.85 5.22
N THR A 479 4.39 -14.27 5.75
CA THR A 479 3.06 -13.94 5.24
C THR A 479 2.36 -13.08 6.27
N ASN A 480 1.73 -11.98 5.82
CA ASN A 480 1.02 -11.02 6.67
C ASN A 480 1.90 -10.38 7.76
N ASP A 481 3.20 -10.24 7.51
CA ASP A 481 4.08 -9.46 8.38
C ASP A 481 3.77 -7.96 8.22
N PHE A 482 3.74 -7.23 9.34
CA PHE A 482 3.30 -5.83 9.38
C PHE A 482 4.18 -4.86 8.59
N HIS A 483 5.45 -5.18 8.32
CA HIS A 483 6.28 -4.37 7.43
C HIS A 483 5.69 -4.37 6.02
N GLY A 484 5.25 -5.53 5.54
CA GLY A 484 4.64 -5.69 4.22
C GLY A 484 3.18 -5.29 4.17
N LEU A 485 2.38 -5.62 5.19
CA LEU A 485 0.98 -5.18 5.25
C LEU A 485 0.88 -3.65 5.25
N GLY A 486 1.69 -3.00 6.10
CA GLY A 486 1.73 -1.55 6.16
C GLY A 486 2.27 -0.93 4.88
N ALA A 487 3.33 -1.49 4.28
CA ALA A 487 3.87 -0.97 3.02
C ALA A 487 2.88 -1.12 1.86
N PHE A 488 2.18 -2.25 1.76
CA PHE A 488 1.13 -2.46 0.76
C PHE A 488 0.00 -1.44 0.95
N LEU A 489 -0.54 -1.30 2.17
CA LEU A 489 -1.63 -0.36 2.42
C LEU A 489 -1.24 1.11 2.23
N TYR A 490 -0.03 1.49 2.64
CA TYR A 490 0.39 2.89 2.72
C TYR A 490 1.04 3.40 1.42
N PHE A 491 1.57 2.49 0.59
CA PHE A 491 2.33 2.85 -0.61
C PHE A 491 1.87 2.17 -1.89
N SER A 492 1.07 1.11 -1.84
CA SER A 492 0.39 0.69 -3.05
C SER A 492 -0.77 1.67 -3.24
N GLU A 493 -0.52 2.77 -3.96
CA GLU A 493 -1.56 3.74 -4.32
C GLU A 493 -2.64 3.01 -5.14
N GLU A 494 -3.71 2.74 -4.43
CA GLU A 494 -5.05 2.43 -4.91
C GLU A 494 -5.67 3.79 -5.23
N GLU A 495 -5.57 4.24 -6.49
CA GLU A 495 -5.98 5.60 -6.87
C GLU A 495 -7.41 5.88 -6.41
N ALA A 496 -7.54 6.80 -5.45
CA ALA A 496 -8.79 7.48 -5.17
C ALA A 496 -8.90 8.63 -6.17
N ASP A 497 -9.96 8.58 -6.97
CA ASP A 497 -10.36 9.62 -7.90
C ASP A 497 -10.47 10.98 -7.19
N ASP A 498 -9.68 11.97 -7.62
CA ASP A 498 -9.89 13.40 -7.34
C ASP A 498 -10.56 14.12 -8.53
#